data_AF-A0A962VGY3-F1
#
_entry.id   AF-A0A962VGY3-F1
#
_cell.length_a   1.000
_cell.length_b   1.000
_cell.length_c   1.000
_cell.angle_alpha   90.00
_cell.angle_beta   90.00
_cell.angle_gamma   90.00
#
_symmetry.space_group_name_H-M   'P 1'
#
loop_
_entity.id
_entity.type
_entity.pdbx_description
1 polymer ?
#
loop_
_entity_poly.entity_id
_entity_poly.type
_entity_poly.pdbx_seq_one_letter_code
_entity_poly.pdbx_strand_id
1 'polypeptide(L)'
;MNHDDPFADFDEGEATILKPIPGGGRRAQPPQASPPARSATPVSPVDLPERKGLSPLETAAAPLLDLVAGLKNTHSHPDVAGLQRQLVQEIQAFESKARQLGEFDEQTLTRARYVLCATLDDIILNTPWSQQFGWAQKTLQGTFFRKEWAGDEFFKLLDRLLQDPSNNRELLELMYICLALGFKGGY
;
A
#
# COMPACT_ATOMS: atom_id res chain seq x y z
N MET A 1 -2.48 -18.99 46.92
CA MET A 1 -1.31 -18.58 46.10
C MET A 1 -1.35 -17.07 45.97
N ASN A 2 -0.30 -16.45 46.50
CA ASN A 2 0.01 -15.03 46.62
C ASN A 2 -0.59 -14.08 45.56
N HIS A 3 -1.14 -12.98 46.07
CA HIS A 3 -1.34 -11.71 45.36
C HIS A 3 -0.10 -10.85 45.68
N ASP A 4 0.82 -10.71 44.72
CA ASP A 4 1.97 -9.80 44.82
C ASP A 4 1.63 -8.51 44.07
N ASP A 5 1.21 -7.48 44.81
CA ASP A 5 1.10 -6.10 44.33
C ASP A 5 2.38 -5.34 44.77
N PRO A 6 3.27 -4.97 43.84
CA PRO A 6 4.61 -4.47 44.15
C PRO A 6 4.67 -2.98 44.57
N PHE A 7 3.54 -2.35 44.90
CA PHE A 7 3.51 -0.92 45.26
C PHE A 7 2.89 -0.59 46.63
N ALA A 8 2.52 -1.61 47.41
CA ALA A 8 2.06 -1.42 48.77
C ALA A 8 3.25 -1.49 49.74
N ASP A 9 3.99 -0.39 49.88
CA ASP A 9 4.72 -0.04 51.12
C ASP A 9 5.50 1.26 50.93
N PHE A 10 4.87 2.38 51.24
CA PHE A 10 5.59 3.54 51.78
C PHE A 10 4.74 4.15 52.90
N ASP A 11 5.12 3.77 54.11
CA ASP A 11 4.54 4.14 55.39
C ASP A 11 4.66 5.65 55.66
N GLU A 12 3.56 6.25 56.08
CA GLU A 12 3.48 7.61 56.61
C GLU A 12 3.92 7.60 58.08
N GLY A 13 5.03 8.26 58.38
CA GLY A 13 5.32 8.62 59.77
C GLY A 13 6.79 8.89 60.05
N GLU A 14 7.17 10.15 60.10
CA GLU A 14 7.78 10.73 61.31
C GLU A 14 8.00 12.24 61.14
N ALA A 15 7.13 12.99 61.78
CA ALA A 15 7.27 14.42 61.96
C ALA A 15 8.28 14.72 63.08
N THR A 16 9.29 15.51 62.71
CA THR A 16 9.85 16.64 63.48
C THR A 16 10.57 16.37 64.81
N ILE A 17 11.90 16.56 64.81
CA ILE A 17 12.58 17.30 65.89
C ILE A 17 13.60 18.28 65.28
N LEU A 18 13.21 19.56 65.19
CA LEU A 18 14.13 20.66 64.92
C LEU A 18 14.93 21.00 66.18
N LYS A 19 16.26 20.95 66.08
CA LYS A 19 17.18 21.49 67.09
C LYS A 19 17.82 22.76 66.48
N PRO A 20 17.64 23.96 67.06
CA PRO A 20 18.29 25.14 66.52
C PRO A 20 19.76 25.17 66.96
N ILE A 21 20.66 25.46 66.02
CA ILE A 21 22.02 25.89 66.33
C ILE A 21 22.18 27.33 65.81
N PRO A 22 22.56 28.28 66.67
CA PRO A 22 22.68 29.68 66.31
C PRO A 22 24.03 29.95 65.64
N GLY A 23 23.99 30.73 64.55
CA GLY A 23 25.11 31.56 64.13
C GLY A 23 26.14 30.92 63.20
N GLY A 24 26.50 31.70 62.17
CA GLY A 24 27.87 31.70 61.65
C GLY A 24 28.02 31.38 60.16
N GLY A 25 28.11 32.44 59.35
CA GLY A 25 28.98 32.45 58.15
C GLY A 25 28.32 32.18 56.80
N ARG A 26 27.97 33.25 56.08
CA ARG A 26 27.84 33.22 54.62
C ARG A 26 29.17 32.77 54.00
N ARG A 27 29.20 31.58 53.40
CA ARG A 27 30.27 31.18 52.47
C ARG A 27 29.77 31.36 51.05
N ALA A 28 30.36 32.31 50.32
CA ALA A 28 30.06 32.53 48.91
C ALA A 28 30.49 31.32 48.08
N GLN A 29 29.57 30.81 47.26
CA GLN A 29 29.80 29.71 46.34
C GLN A 29 30.28 30.29 45.00
N PRO A 30 31.37 29.79 44.38
CA PRO A 30 31.81 30.28 43.08
C PRO A 30 30.83 29.84 41.96
N PRO A 31 30.72 30.59 40.86
CA PRO A 31 29.75 30.31 39.81
C PRO A 31 30.10 29.00 39.09
N GLN A 32 29.14 28.06 39.08
CA GLN A 32 29.21 26.87 38.24
C GLN A 32 29.00 27.28 36.78
N ALA A 33 29.95 26.95 35.90
CA ALA A 33 29.80 27.13 34.47
C ALA A 33 28.80 26.09 33.92
N SER A 34 27.74 26.56 33.26
CA SER A 34 26.79 25.72 32.53
C SER A 34 27.51 24.97 31.39
N PRO A 35 27.19 23.69 31.13
CA PRO A 35 27.72 22.98 29.97
C PRO A 35 27.21 23.64 28.68
N PRO A 36 28.00 23.65 27.57
CA PRO A 36 27.57 24.22 26.31
C PRO A 36 26.36 23.45 25.78
N ALA A 37 25.29 24.18 25.50
CA ALA A 37 24.13 23.64 24.80
C ALA A 37 24.61 23.05 23.47
N ARG A 38 24.41 21.75 23.28
CA ARG A 38 24.62 21.12 21.97
C ARG A 38 23.62 21.77 21.02
N SER A 39 24.11 22.57 20.09
CA SER A 39 23.33 23.08 18.98
C SER A 39 22.79 21.87 18.22
N ALA A 40 21.49 21.59 18.35
CA ALA A 40 20.84 20.63 17.48
C ALA A 40 20.97 21.18 16.06
N THR A 41 21.74 20.50 15.21
CA THR A 41 21.73 20.77 13.77
C THR A 41 20.28 20.61 13.31
N PRO A 42 19.65 21.66 12.75
CA PRO A 42 18.32 21.52 12.19
C PRO A 42 18.40 20.47 11.09
N VAL A 43 17.58 19.43 11.20
CA VAL A 43 17.42 18.44 10.14
C VAL A 43 16.79 19.20 8.98
N SER A 44 17.53 19.38 7.89
CA SER A 44 16.96 19.97 6.68
C SER A 44 15.72 19.18 6.28
N PRO A 45 14.61 19.84 5.89
CA PRO A 45 13.45 19.13 5.38
C PRO A 45 13.88 18.19 4.27
N VAL A 46 13.44 16.94 4.35
CA VAL A 46 13.58 16.01 3.22
C VAL A 46 12.66 16.54 2.12
N ASP A 47 13.24 17.03 1.02
CA ASP A 47 12.49 17.36 -0.19
C ASP A 47 11.91 16.06 -0.75
N LEU A 48 10.65 15.79 -0.42
CA LEU A 48 9.90 14.72 -1.05
C LEU A 48 9.51 15.21 -2.45
N PRO A 49 9.79 14.44 -3.52
CA PRO A 49 9.39 14.82 -4.86
C PRO A 49 7.87 15.05 -4.90
N GLU A 50 7.45 16.12 -5.57
CA GLU A 50 6.02 16.39 -5.81
C GLU A 50 5.39 15.16 -6.44
N ARG A 51 4.34 14.64 -5.80
CA ARG A 51 3.46 13.66 -6.44
C ARG A 51 2.77 14.36 -7.60
N LYS A 52 3.28 14.13 -8.82
CA LYS A 52 2.48 14.31 -10.02
C LYS A 52 1.18 13.52 -9.76
N GLY A 53 0.03 14.16 -9.97
CA GLY A 53 -1.28 13.51 -9.76
C GLY A 53 -1.39 12.21 -10.56
N LEU A 54 -2.47 11.45 -10.33
CA LEU A 54 -2.69 10.16 -10.99
C LEU A 54 -2.47 10.28 -12.50
N SER A 55 -1.77 9.30 -13.07
CA SER A 55 -1.58 9.25 -14.53
C SER A 55 -2.93 9.08 -15.25
N PRO A 56 -3.06 9.47 -16.53
CA PRO A 56 -4.28 9.23 -17.28
C PRO A 56 -4.69 7.75 -17.30
N LEU A 57 -3.71 6.84 -17.38
CA LEU A 57 -3.95 5.40 -17.32
C LEU A 57 -4.47 4.93 -15.95
N GLU A 58 -3.88 5.42 -14.85
CA GLU A 58 -4.36 5.15 -13.48
C GLU A 58 -5.77 5.70 -13.26
N THR A 59 -6.03 6.92 -13.73
CA THR A 59 -7.34 7.58 -13.62
C THR A 59 -8.41 6.81 -14.39
N ALA A 60 -8.04 6.20 -15.52
CA ALA A 60 -8.91 5.31 -16.27
C ALA A 60 -9.16 4.00 -15.50
N ALA A 61 -8.13 3.44 -14.86
CA ALA A 61 -8.17 2.16 -14.15
C ALA A 61 -8.81 2.22 -12.75
N ALA A 62 -8.94 3.41 -12.15
CA ALA A 62 -9.40 3.60 -10.77
C ALA A 62 -10.64 2.75 -10.37
N PRO A 63 -11.75 2.69 -11.16
CA PRO A 63 -12.91 1.88 -10.79
C PRO A 63 -12.59 0.38 -10.65
N LEU A 64 -11.72 -0.16 -11.51
CA LEU A 64 -11.29 -1.56 -11.46
C LEU A 64 -10.38 -1.81 -10.25
N LEU A 65 -9.50 -0.85 -9.93
CA LEU A 65 -8.60 -0.94 -8.77
C LEU A 65 -9.38 -0.90 -7.45
N ASP A 66 -10.42 -0.06 -7.36
CA ASP A 66 -11.33 0.00 -6.21
C ASP A 66 -12.08 -1.33 -6.05
N LEU A 67 -12.56 -1.93 -7.16
CA LEU A 67 -13.17 -3.25 -7.14
C LEU A 67 -12.21 -4.33 -6.64
N VAL A 68 -10.94 -4.32 -7.08
CA VAL A 68 -9.91 -5.27 -6.59
C VAL A 68 -9.76 -5.17 -5.07
N ALA A 69 -9.66 -3.95 -4.52
CA ALA A 69 -9.52 -3.73 -3.09
C ALA A 69 -10.73 -4.28 -2.29
N GLY A 70 -11.95 -4.15 -2.83
CA GLY A 70 -13.17 -4.72 -2.24
C GLY A 70 -13.24 -6.24 -2.33
N LEU A 71 -12.93 -6.81 -3.50
CA LEU A 71 -13.02 -8.25 -3.76
C LEU A 71 -12.07 -9.07 -2.89
N LYS A 72 -10.87 -8.57 -2.64
CA LYS A 72 -9.86 -9.23 -1.79
C LYS A 72 -10.37 -9.54 -0.38
N ASN A 73 -11.30 -8.72 0.15
CA ASN A 73 -11.86 -8.87 1.49
C ASN A 73 -13.25 -9.54 1.48
N THR A 74 -13.71 -10.00 0.32
CA THR A 74 -15.03 -10.63 0.15
C THR A 74 -14.97 -12.12 0.46
N HIS A 75 -15.78 -12.58 1.41
CA HIS A 75 -15.82 -13.98 1.85
C HIS A 75 -16.84 -14.84 1.10
N SER A 76 -17.82 -14.21 0.43
CA SER A 76 -18.79 -14.87 -0.43
C SER A 76 -19.32 -13.87 -1.47
N HIS A 77 -19.63 -14.35 -2.68
CA HIS A 77 -20.23 -13.54 -3.72
C HIS A 77 -21.50 -14.22 -4.26
N PRO A 78 -22.68 -13.56 -4.24
CA PRO A 78 -23.96 -14.21 -4.54
C PRO A 78 -24.15 -14.55 -6.02
N ASP A 79 -23.54 -13.78 -6.94
CA ASP A 79 -23.61 -14.02 -8.39
C ASP A 79 -22.26 -13.81 -9.07
N VAL A 80 -21.44 -14.87 -9.13
CA VAL A 80 -20.11 -14.82 -9.76
C VAL A 80 -20.20 -14.65 -11.28
N ALA A 81 -21.25 -15.17 -11.92
CA ALA A 81 -21.46 -14.99 -13.35
C ALA A 81 -21.85 -13.54 -13.70
N GLY A 82 -22.66 -12.90 -12.83
CA GLY A 82 -22.95 -11.47 -12.86
C GLY A 82 -21.68 -10.63 -12.70
N LEU A 83 -20.87 -10.92 -11.69
CA LEU A 83 -19.59 -10.25 -11.46
C LEU A 83 -18.69 -10.34 -12.70
N GLN A 84 -18.58 -11.51 -13.32
CA GLN A 84 -17.78 -11.68 -14.52
C GLN A 84 -18.26 -10.76 -15.66
N ARG A 85 -19.57 -10.73 -15.92
CA ARG A 85 -20.14 -9.87 -16.97
C ARG A 85 -19.87 -8.39 -16.68
N GLN A 86 -20.00 -7.98 -15.42
CA GLN A 86 -19.68 -6.63 -15.00
C GLN A 86 -18.20 -6.30 -15.23
N LEU A 87 -17.28 -7.17 -14.81
CA LEU A 87 -15.84 -6.92 -15.00
C LEU A 87 -15.43 -6.86 -16.48
N VAL A 88 -16.07 -7.66 -17.36
CA VAL A 88 -15.87 -7.53 -18.81
C VAL A 88 -16.29 -6.15 -19.32
N GLN A 89 -17.40 -5.61 -18.85
CA GLN A 89 -17.87 -4.27 -19.22
C GLN A 89 -16.94 -3.18 -18.68
N GLU A 90 -16.51 -3.30 -17.42
CA GLU A 90 -15.59 -2.33 -16.80
C GLU A 90 -14.22 -2.30 -17.48
N ILE A 91 -13.72 -3.44 -17.96
CA ILE A 91 -12.48 -3.51 -18.76
C ILE A 91 -12.64 -2.78 -20.10
N GLN A 92 -13.79 -2.90 -20.76
CA GLN A 92 -14.06 -2.19 -22.02
C GLN A 92 -14.24 -0.67 -21.77
N ALA A 93 -14.85 -0.31 -20.65
CA ALA A 93 -15.01 1.08 -20.22
C ALA A 93 -13.65 1.71 -19.88
N PHE A 94 -12.76 0.96 -19.21
CA PHE A 94 -11.38 1.35 -18.96
C PHE A 94 -10.65 1.71 -20.26
N GLU A 95 -10.66 0.84 -21.27
CA GLU A 95 -9.97 1.13 -22.54
C GLU A 95 -10.53 2.37 -23.23
N SER A 96 -11.86 2.51 -23.24
CA SER A 96 -12.52 3.67 -23.83
C SER A 96 -12.15 4.96 -23.09
N LYS A 97 -12.07 4.92 -21.77
CA LYS A 97 -11.68 6.06 -20.92
C LYS A 97 -10.19 6.40 -21.06
N ALA A 98 -9.31 5.40 -21.11
CA ALA A 98 -7.88 5.60 -21.32
C ALA A 98 -7.60 6.33 -22.63
N ARG A 99 -8.28 5.94 -23.73
CA ARG A 99 -8.19 6.62 -25.03
C ARG A 99 -8.66 8.08 -25.01
N GLN A 100 -9.56 8.44 -24.09
CA GLN A 100 -10.06 9.82 -23.96
C GLN A 100 -9.15 10.69 -23.11
N LEU A 101 -8.49 10.11 -22.11
CA LEU A 101 -7.68 10.85 -21.14
C LEU A 101 -6.22 11.04 -21.58
N GLY A 102 -5.71 10.17 -22.46
CA GLY A 102 -4.31 10.22 -22.89
C GLY A 102 -4.10 9.66 -24.29
N GLU A 103 -2.93 9.98 -24.84
CA GLU A 103 -2.49 9.51 -26.15
C GLU A 103 -1.68 8.22 -25.97
N PHE A 104 -2.37 7.08 -25.97
CA PHE A 104 -1.76 5.77 -25.86
C PHE A 104 -1.77 5.04 -27.19
N ASP A 105 -0.66 4.39 -27.52
CA ASP A 105 -0.65 3.42 -28.61
C ASP A 105 -1.45 2.16 -28.24
N GLU A 106 -1.90 1.41 -29.27
CA GLU A 106 -2.68 0.18 -29.10
C GLU A 106 -1.97 -0.88 -28.26
N GLN A 107 -0.64 -0.96 -28.34
CA GLN A 107 0.15 -1.94 -27.61
C GLN A 107 0.16 -1.61 -26.11
N THR A 108 0.28 -0.33 -25.76
CA THR A 108 0.20 0.16 -24.38
C THR A 108 -1.17 -0.13 -23.77
N LEU A 109 -2.26 0.16 -24.48
CA LEU A 109 -3.62 -0.15 -24.03
C LEU A 109 -3.84 -1.66 -23.86
N THR A 110 -3.36 -2.46 -24.82
CA THR A 110 -3.46 -3.92 -24.76
C THR A 110 -2.71 -4.48 -23.55
N ARG A 111 -1.51 -3.97 -23.26
CA ARG A 111 -0.70 -4.33 -22.09
C ARG A 111 -1.39 -3.93 -20.79
N ALA A 112 -1.98 -2.73 -20.72
CA ALA A 112 -2.70 -2.27 -19.55
C ALA A 112 -3.95 -3.12 -19.26
N ARG A 113 -4.73 -3.45 -20.30
CA ARG A 113 -5.85 -4.39 -20.19
C ARG A 113 -5.38 -5.75 -19.69
N TYR A 114 -4.27 -6.27 -20.23
CA TYR A 114 -3.69 -7.54 -19.78
C TYR A 114 -3.35 -7.50 -18.29
N VAL A 115 -2.63 -6.47 -17.84
CA VAL A 115 -2.22 -6.25 -16.44
C VAL A 115 -3.45 -6.25 -15.51
N LEU A 116 -4.51 -5.54 -15.88
CA LEU A 116 -5.74 -5.47 -15.09
C LEU A 116 -6.48 -6.81 -15.04
N CYS A 117 -6.63 -7.49 -16.18
CA CYS A 117 -7.26 -8.81 -16.23
C CYS A 117 -6.49 -9.84 -15.41
N ALA A 118 -5.16 -9.88 -15.52
CA ALA A 118 -4.31 -10.78 -14.75
C ALA A 118 -4.43 -10.50 -13.24
N THR A 119 -4.49 -9.23 -12.85
CA THR A 119 -4.66 -8.82 -11.45
C THR A 119 -6.00 -9.27 -10.89
N LEU A 120 -7.09 -9.01 -11.61
CA LEU A 120 -8.43 -9.39 -11.19
C LEU A 120 -8.58 -10.91 -11.09
N ASP A 121 -8.08 -11.65 -12.08
CA ASP A 121 -8.15 -13.11 -12.07
C ASP A 121 -7.35 -13.69 -10.90
N ASP A 122 -6.12 -13.23 -10.66
CA ASP A 122 -5.28 -13.68 -9.54
C ASP A 122 -5.95 -13.43 -8.18
N ILE A 123 -6.46 -12.20 -7.96
CA ILE A 123 -7.12 -11.85 -6.71
C ILE A 123 -8.39 -12.68 -6.49
N ILE A 124 -9.23 -12.82 -7.53
CA ILE A 124 -10.47 -13.59 -7.43
C ILE A 124 -10.17 -15.07 -7.21
N LEU A 125 -9.24 -15.67 -7.95
CA LEU A 125 -8.87 -17.08 -7.79
C LEU A 125 -8.36 -17.38 -6.37
N ASN A 126 -7.73 -16.41 -5.70
CA ASN A 126 -7.28 -16.51 -4.31
C ASN A 126 -8.39 -16.30 -3.26
N THR A 127 -9.64 -16.07 -3.64
CA THR A 127 -10.79 -15.99 -2.71
C THR A 127 -11.40 -17.36 -2.42
N PRO A 128 -12.02 -17.59 -1.24
CA PRO A 128 -12.61 -18.89 -0.89
C PRO A 128 -13.81 -19.29 -1.75
N TRP A 129 -14.51 -18.33 -2.37
CA TRP A 129 -15.71 -18.59 -3.17
C TRP A 129 -15.42 -18.85 -4.65
N SER A 130 -14.21 -18.56 -5.15
CA SER A 130 -13.88 -18.68 -6.58
C SER A 130 -14.04 -20.09 -7.14
N GLN A 131 -13.66 -21.09 -6.33
CA GLN A 131 -13.68 -22.51 -6.73
C GLN A 131 -15.12 -23.05 -6.82
N GLN A 132 -15.99 -22.66 -5.89
CA GLN A 132 -17.39 -23.12 -5.88
C GLN A 132 -18.16 -22.68 -7.12
N PHE A 133 -17.84 -21.51 -7.66
CA PHE A 133 -18.57 -20.92 -8.77
C PHE A 133 -17.81 -20.96 -10.11
N GLY A 134 -16.69 -21.69 -10.16
CA GLY A 134 -16.01 -22.03 -11.40
C GLY A 134 -15.34 -20.85 -12.12
N TRP A 135 -14.83 -19.85 -11.40
CA TRP A 135 -14.13 -18.70 -12.01
C TRP A 135 -13.02 -19.16 -12.98
N ALA A 136 -12.29 -20.21 -12.61
CA ALA A 136 -11.22 -20.80 -13.41
C ALA A 136 -11.66 -21.28 -14.81
N GLN A 137 -12.93 -21.63 -15.01
CA GLN A 137 -13.46 -22.05 -16.32
C GLN A 137 -13.59 -20.89 -17.31
N LYS A 138 -13.71 -19.67 -16.80
CA LYS A 138 -13.99 -18.49 -17.59
C LYS A 138 -13.33 -17.27 -16.93
N THR A 139 -12.02 -17.24 -16.93
CA THR A 139 -11.26 -16.09 -16.45
C THR A 139 -11.36 -14.90 -17.41
N LEU A 140 -11.00 -13.70 -16.96
CA LEU A 140 -10.93 -12.50 -17.82
C LEU A 140 -9.81 -12.65 -18.85
N GLN A 141 -8.65 -13.14 -18.45
CA GLN A 141 -7.56 -13.51 -19.36
C GLN A 141 -8.03 -14.54 -20.39
N GLY A 142 -8.76 -15.55 -19.95
CA GLY A 142 -9.42 -16.52 -20.82
C GLY A 142 -10.54 -15.92 -21.66
N THR A 143 -11.01 -14.71 -21.41
CA THR A 143 -12.02 -14.05 -22.26
C THR A 143 -11.37 -13.15 -23.30
N PHE A 144 -10.27 -12.47 -22.94
CA PHE A 144 -9.64 -11.46 -23.79
C PHE A 144 -8.35 -11.92 -24.51
N PHE A 145 -7.66 -12.97 -24.04
CA PHE A 145 -6.27 -13.26 -24.44
C PHE A 145 -5.97 -14.75 -24.75
N ARG A 146 -7.00 -15.56 -25.11
CA ARG A 146 -6.95 -17.05 -25.19
C ARG A 146 -5.79 -17.70 -25.98
N LYS A 147 -5.03 -17.00 -26.81
CA LYS A 147 -3.95 -17.59 -27.63
C LYS A 147 -2.59 -16.89 -27.55
N GLU A 148 -2.52 -15.60 -27.25
CA GLU A 148 -1.24 -14.86 -27.37
C GLU A 148 -0.45 -14.74 -26.05
N TRP A 149 -1.02 -15.10 -24.89
CA TRP A 149 -0.41 -14.81 -23.57
C TRP A 149 -0.45 -16.04 -22.63
N ALA A 150 0.37 -17.05 -22.92
CA ALA A 150 0.47 -18.27 -22.13
C ALA A 150 1.60 -18.19 -21.08
N GLY A 151 1.24 -18.14 -19.78
CA GLY A 151 2.15 -18.33 -18.64
C GLY A 151 2.95 -17.09 -18.22
N ASP A 152 2.80 -16.66 -16.96
CA ASP A 152 3.56 -15.62 -16.23
C ASP A 152 4.08 -14.42 -17.06
N GLU A 153 3.27 -13.95 -18.01
CA GLU A 153 3.65 -12.82 -18.87
C GLU A 153 3.67 -11.50 -18.09
N PHE A 154 3.05 -11.40 -16.91
CA PHE A 154 3.08 -10.19 -16.09
C PHE A 154 4.51 -9.79 -15.73
N PHE A 155 5.29 -10.70 -15.14
CA PHE A 155 6.65 -10.38 -14.70
C PHE A 155 7.61 -10.26 -15.89
N LYS A 156 7.44 -11.06 -16.96
CA LYS A 156 8.22 -10.88 -18.19
C LYS A 156 7.93 -9.54 -18.87
N LEU A 157 6.68 -9.10 -18.84
CA LEU A 157 6.29 -7.78 -19.31
C LEU A 157 6.94 -6.71 -18.42
N LEU A 158 6.89 -6.86 -17.10
CA LEU A 158 7.54 -5.96 -16.15
C LEU A 158 9.03 -5.81 -16.47
N ASP A 159 9.75 -6.92 -16.60
CA ASP A 159 11.19 -6.94 -16.91
C ASP A 159 11.52 -6.24 -18.23
N ARG A 160 10.65 -6.38 -19.24
CA ARG A 160 10.78 -5.70 -20.52
C ARG A 160 10.57 -4.20 -20.41
N LEU A 161 9.53 -3.78 -19.68
CA LEU A 161 9.21 -2.36 -19.50
C LEU A 161 10.27 -1.63 -18.67
N LEU A 162 10.89 -2.33 -17.71
CA LEU A 162 11.98 -1.82 -16.87
C LEU A 162 13.27 -1.54 -17.65
N GLN A 163 13.42 -2.03 -18.89
CA GLN A 163 14.55 -1.67 -19.76
C GLN A 163 14.50 -0.19 -20.20
N ASP A 164 13.30 0.42 -20.19
CA ASP A 164 13.10 1.83 -20.54
C ASP A 164 11.96 2.43 -19.67
N PRO A 165 12.23 2.72 -18.39
CA PRO A 165 11.19 3.14 -17.46
C PRO A 165 10.65 4.54 -17.76
N SER A 166 11.45 5.40 -18.41
CA SER A 166 11.02 6.73 -18.85
C SER A 166 9.84 6.66 -19.82
N ASN A 167 9.92 5.76 -20.81
CA ASN A 167 8.88 5.63 -21.83
C ASN A 167 7.73 4.71 -21.38
N ASN A 168 7.94 3.86 -20.38
CA ASN A 168 6.93 2.91 -19.88
C ASN A 168 6.31 3.32 -18.53
N ARG A 169 6.50 4.58 -18.12
CA ARG A 169 6.15 5.06 -16.78
C ARG A 169 4.72 4.71 -16.35
N GLU A 170 3.72 5.01 -17.17
CA GLU A 170 2.31 4.81 -16.78
C GLU A 170 1.95 3.33 -16.60
N LEU A 171 2.49 2.45 -17.45
CA LEU A 171 2.32 1.00 -17.29
C LEU A 171 3.04 0.49 -16.04
N LEU A 172 4.25 0.99 -15.76
CA LEU A 172 5.01 0.61 -14.57
C LEU A 172 4.31 1.05 -13.29
N GLU A 173 3.76 2.27 -13.27
CA GLU A 173 2.96 2.79 -12.15
C GLU A 173 1.70 1.93 -11.95
N LEU A 174 0.97 1.61 -13.02
CA LEU A 174 -0.20 0.71 -12.94
C LEU A 174 0.18 -0.68 -12.40
N MET A 175 1.26 -1.28 -12.92
CA MET A 175 1.74 -2.59 -12.45
C MET A 175 2.20 -2.56 -11.00
N TYR A 176 2.83 -1.46 -10.56
CA TYR A 176 3.17 -1.24 -9.17
C TYR A 176 1.92 -1.24 -8.27
N ILE A 177 0.85 -0.57 -8.69
CA ILE A 177 -0.42 -0.58 -7.94
C ILE A 177 -1.00 -2.00 -7.87
N CYS A 178 -1.00 -2.74 -8.97
CA CYS A 178 -1.45 -4.14 -9.00
C CYS A 178 -0.69 -5.02 -8.01
N LEU A 179 0.64 -4.88 -7.95
CA LEU A 179 1.48 -5.58 -6.98
C LEU A 179 1.16 -5.15 -5.54
N ALA A 180 0.98 -3.85 -5.28
CA ALA A 180 0.62 -3.33 -3.96
C ALA A 180 -0.76 -3.80 -3.49
N LEU A 181 -1.71 -4.00 -4.41
CA LEU A 181 -3.03 -4.57 -4.12
C LEU A 181 -2.96 -6.09 -3.86
N GLY A 182 -1.83 -6.72 -4.16
CA GLY A 182 -1.54 -8.09 -3.78
C GLY A 182 -1.61 -9.10 -4.92
N PHE A 183 -1.43 -8.66 -6.17
CA PHE A 183 -1.13 -9.56 -7.27
C PHE A 183 0.10 -10.41 -6.93
N LYS A 184 -0.03 -11.73 -7.05
CA LYS A 184 1.07 -12.68 -6.80
C LYS A 184 1.58 -13.32 -8.09
N GLY A 185 0.68 -13.62 -9.02
CA GLY A 185 1.00 -14.45 -10.18
C GLY A 185 1.29 -15.90 -9.77
N GLY A 186 1.92 -16.68 -10.64
CA GLY A 186 2.20 -18.10 -10.42
C GLY A 186 3.29 -18.44 -9.37
N TYR A 187 3.75 -17.47 -8.58
CA TYR A 187 4.87 -17.60 -7.62
C TYR A 187 4.41 -17.80 -6.17
#